data_AF-A0A323U3W9-F1
#
_entry.id   AF-A0A323U3W9-F1
#
_cell.length_a   1.000
_cell.length_b   1.000
_cell.length_c   1.000
_cell.angle_alpha   90.00
_cell.angle_beta   90.00
_cell.angle_gamma   90.00
#
_symmetry.space_group_name_H-M   'P 1'
#
loop_
_entity.id
_entity.type
_entity.pdbx_description
1 polymer ?
#
loop_
_entity_poly.entity_id
_entity_poly.type
_entity_poly.pdbx_seq_one_letter_code
_entity_poly.pdbx_strand_id
1 'polypeptide(L)'
;MEGLSAKILEDEETLELILDDGSEERLLIEALALAEAFARLEEGEIIDPDEFELDGEEPEEIEGGQSWTQGAHVPEEGSYTAAEVELIEPKGLLVLRRLLYPGEDTLEMSLPNGAVYTFDYPEVLEYLRPLLPR
;
A
#
# COMPACT_ATOMS: atom_id res chain seq x y z
N MET A 1 3.43 4.34 17.60
CA MET A 1 3.28 2.89 17.31
C MET A 1 4.65 2.26 17.46
N GLU A 2 4.74 1.00 17.85
CA GLU A 2 6.02 0.28 17.83
C GLU A 2 6.44 0.05 16.37
N GLY A 3 7.66 0.42 16.01
CA GLY A 3 8.22 0.20 14.67
C GLY A 3 7.70 1.08 13.53
N LEU A 4 6.79 2.03 13.79
CA LEU A 4 6.40 3.07 12.82
C LEU A 4 6.28 4.44 13.49
N SER A 5 6.95 5.43 12.91
CA SER A 5 6.81 6.84 13.29
C SER A 5 6.83 7.74 12.07
N ALA A 6 6.10 8.85 12.12
CA ALA A 6 5.98 9.78 11.01
C ALA A 6 6.04 11.23 11.47
N LYS A 7 6.59 12.09 10.62
CA LYS A 7 6.73 13.52 10.89
C LYS A 7 6.61 14.33 9.60
N ILE A 8 5.79 15.37 9.61
CA ILE A 8 5.75 16.37 8.55
C ILE A 8 6.96 17.30 8.64
N LEU A 9 7.62 17.53 7.50
CA LEU A 9 8.76 18.43 7.38
C LEU A 9 8.32 19.90 7.30
N GLU A 10 9.29 20.81 7.30
CA GLU A 10 9.04 22.26 7.36
C GLU A 10 8.25 22.81 6.15
N ASP A 11 8.30 22.11 5.02
CA ASP A 11 7.56 22.46 3.81
C ASP A 11 6.06 22.07 3.86
N GLU A 12 5.62 21.35 4.90
CA GLU A 12 4.23 20.87 5.09
C GLU A 12 3.72 19.91 3.99
N GLU A 13 4.52 19.65 2.96
CA GLU A 13 4.17 18.81 1.80
C GLU A 13 4.87 17.45 1.86
N THR A 14 6.00 17.36 2.58
CA THR A 14 6.83 16.16 2.70
C THR A 14 6.66 15.52 4.07
N LEU A 15 6.46 14.21 4.06
CA LEU A 15 6.39 13.36 5.25
C LEU A 15 7.65 12.49 5.33
N GLU A 16 8.32 12.55 6.47
CA GLU A 16 9.36 11.61 6.87
C GLU A 16 8.68 10.44 7.60
N LEU A 17 8.76 9.25 7.03
CA LEU A 17 8.29 8.00 7.60
C LEU A 17 9.50 7.18 8.05
N ILE A 18 9.50 6.75 9.31
CA ILE A 18 10.58 5.97 9.92
C ILE A 18 9.99 4.62 10.33
N LEU A 19 10.59 3.55 9.83
CA LEU A 19 10.23 2.16 10.09
C LEU A 19 11.35 1.49 10.88
N ASP A 20 11.03 0.82 11.99
CA ASP A 20 12.01 0.21 12.88
C ASP A 20 11.57 -1.21 13.30
N ASP A 21 12.23 -2.22 12.75
CA ASP A 21 12.07 -3.64 13.15
C ASP A 21 13.42 -4.21 13.62
N GLY A 22 14.19 -3.40 14.36
CA GLY A 22 15.58 -3.69 14.73
C GLY A 22 16.62 -3.17 13.73
N SER A 23 16.18 -2.64 12.58
CA SER A 23 16.94 -1.77 11.69
C SER A 23 16.06 -0.59 11.31
N GLU A 24 16.55 0.63 11.58
CA GLU A 24 15.83 1.88 11.30
C GLU A 24 15.97 2.25 9.82
N GLU A 25 14.84 2.32 9.12
CA GLU A 25 14.74 2.77 7.72
C GLU A 25 13.97 4.10 7.68
N ARG A 26 14.51 5.08 6.94
CA ARG A 26 13.91 6.42 6.80
C ARG A 26 13.50 6.67 5.37
N LEU A 27 12.24 7.05 5.18
CA LEU A 27 11.62 7.27 3.89
C LEU A 27 11.07 8.70 3.83
N LEU A 28 11.38 9.43 2.77
CA LEU A 28 10.79 10.73 2.44
C LEU A 28 9.75 10.53 1.34
N ILE A 29 8.54 10.99 1.59
CA ILE A 29 7.37 10.78 0.74
C ILE A 29 6.56 12.07 0.67
N GLU A 30 5.98 12.39 -0.48
CA GLU A 30 4.99 13.48 -0.54
C GLU A 30 3.75 13.07 0.27
N ALA A 31 3.34 13.91 1.21
CA ALA A 31 2.20 13.64 2.10
C ALA A 31 0.90 13.47 1.30
N LEU A 32 0.73 14.26 0.23
CA LEU A 32 -0.41 14.12 -0.68
C LEU A 32 -0.39 12.76 -1.39
N ALA A 33 0.75 12.37 -1.96
CA ALA A 33 0.87 11.08 -2.66
C ALA A 33 0.59 9.90 -1.71
N LEU A 34 1.06 9.98 -0.47
CA LEU A 34 0.77 8.98 0.55
C LEU A 34 -0.73 8.96 0.91
N ALA A 35 -1.36 10.12 1.08
CA ALA A 35 -2.80 10.22 1.34
C ALA A 35 -3.63 9.59 0.22
N GLU A 36 -3.29 9.88 -1.02
CA GLU A 36 -3.96 9.28 -2.17
C GLU A 36 -3.73 7.78 -2.27
N ALA A 37 -2.57 7.27 -1.88
CA ALA A 37 -2.30 5.84 -1.82
C ALA A 37 -3.19 5.15 -0.76
N PHE A 38 -3.32 5.74 0.43
CA PHE A 38 -4.25 5.24 1.45
C PHE A 38 -5.70 5.30 1.00
N ALA A 39 -6.13 6.38 0.33
CA ALA A 39 -7.47 6.45 -0.25
C ALA A 39 -7.71 5.31 -1.26
N ARG A 40 -6.73 5.00 -2.11
CA ARG A 40 -6.79 3.83 -3.01
C ARG A 40 -6.85 2.49 -2.28
N LEU A 41 -6.29 2.35 -1.08
CA LEU A 41 -6.45 1.12 -0.28
C LEU A 41 -7.84 0.99 0.33
N GLU A 42 -8.49 2.11 0.67
CA GLU A 42 -9.85 2.15 1.21
C GLU A 42 -10.92 1.98 0.12
N GLU A 43 -10.71 2.58 -1.05
CA GLU A 43 -11.61 2.54 -2.21
C GLU A 43 -11.29 1.40 -3.19
N GLY A 44 -10.15 0.74 -3.01
CA GLY A 44 -9.57 -0.20 -3.97
C GLY A 44 -10.44 -1.41 -4.24
N GLU A 45 -10.37 -1.89 -5.48
CA GLU A 45 -10.95 -3.18 -5.86
C GLU A 45 -10.26 -4.28 -5.06
N ILE A 46 -11.06 -5.11 -4.40
CA ILE A 46 -10.58 -6.26 -3.66
C ILE A 46 -10.01 -7.25 -4.69
N ILE A 47 -8.72 -7.54 -4.60
CA ILE A 47 -8.04 -8.51 -5.44
C ILE A 47 -8.16 -9.87 -4.76
N ASP A 48 -8.95 -10.77 -5.35
CA ASP A 48 -9.07 -12.15 -4.89
C ASP A 48 -7.98 -13.04 -5.53
N PRO A 49 -7.18 -13.77 -4.75
CA PRO A 49 -6.13 -14.63 -5.28
C PRO A 49 -6.66 -15.83 -6.08
N ASP A 50 -7.91 -16.27 -5.86
CA ASP A 50 -8.54 -17.38 -6.60
C ASP A 50 -9.13 -16.93 -7.95
N GLU A 51 -9.30 -15.62 -8.21
CA GLU A 51 -9.67 -15.11 -9.55
C GLU A 51 -8.51 -15.15 -10.56
N PHE A 52 -7.30 -15.59 -10.15
CA PHE A 52 -6.22 -15.99 -11.04
C PHE A 52 -6.37 -17.46 -11.50
N GLU A 53 -7.58 -17.91 -11.81
CA GLU A 53 -7.76 -19.09 -12.66
C GLU A 53 -7.28 -18.72 -14.08
N LEU A 54 -6.05 -19.15 -14.37
CA LEU A 54 -5.46 -19.22 -15.71
C LEU A 54 -6.50 -19.64 -16.75
N ASP A 55 -7.03 -18.68 -17.51
CA ASP A 55 -7.53 -18.96 -18.86
C ASP A 55 -6.29 -19.35 -19.66
N GLY A 56 -6.05 -20.66 -19.68
CA GLY A 56 -4.95 -21.27 -20.40
C GLY A 56 -5.21 -21.17 -21.88
N GLU A 57 -4.92 -20.01 -22.46
CA GLU A 57 -4.69 -19.88 -23.90
C GLU A 57 -3.30 -19.27 -24.14
N GLU A 58 -2.59 -19.93 -25.05
CA GLU A 58 -1.18 -19.75 -25.37
C GLU A 58 -0.85 -18.27 -25.70
N PRO A 59 0.39 -17.79 -25.44
CA PRO A 59 0.70 -16.37 -25.55
C PRO A 59 0.80 -15.96 -27.03
N GLU A 60 -0.28 -15.39 -27.57
CA GLU A 60 -0.15 -14.50 -28.74
C GLU A 60 0.28 -13.12 -28.26
N GLU A 61 1.44 -12.70 -28.76
CA GLU A 61 2.03 -11.38 -28.59
C GLU A 61 1.05 -10.29 -29.01
N ILE A 62 0.45 -9.55 -28.07
CA ILE A 62 -0.20 -8.27 -28.35
C ILE A 62 0.05 -7.23 -27.27
N GLU A 63 0.64 -6.13 -27.74
CA GLU A 63 0.83 -4.87 -27.04
C GLU A 63 -0.52 -4.21 -26.72
N GLY A 64 -0.73 -3.81 -25.46
CA GLY A 64 -1.63 -2.72 -25.10
C GLY A 64 -3.01 -3.09 -24.53
N GLY A 65 -3.38 -2.41 -23.45
CA GLY A 65 -4.77 -2.22 -23.03
C GLY A 65 -5.13 -2.85 -21.69
N GLN A 66 -4.94 -2.09 -20.60
CA GLN A 66 -5.62 -2.32 -19.33
C GLN A 66 -7.13 -2.30 -19.56
N SER A 67 -7.85 -3.35 -19.15
CA SER A 67 -9.32 -3.34 -19.12
C SER A 67 -9.82 -4.08 -17.89
N TRP A 68 -10.26 -3.28 -16.92
CA TRP A 68 -10.88 -3.66 -15.66
C TRP A 68 -12.36 -4.03 -15.88
N THR A 69 -12.84 -5.12 -15.29
CA THR A 69 -14.28 -5.42 -15.20
C THR A 69 -14.69 -5.81 -13.78
N GLN A 70 -14.95 -4.76 -13.00
CA GLN A 70 -15.96 -4.57 -11.95
C GLN A 70 -16.93 -5.74 -11.69
N GLY A 71 -16.76 -6.40 -10.54
CA GLY A 71 -17.75 -7.27 -9.90
C GLY A 71 -17.75 -7.02 -8.39
N ALA A 72 -18.90 -6.65 -7.82
CA ALA A 72 -19.04 -6.44 -6.38
C ALA A 72 -18.94 -7.79 -5.64
N HIS A 73 -17.72 -8.20 -5.25
CA HIS A 73 -17.46 -9.44 -4.55
C HIS A 73 -17.21 -9.17 -3.06
N VAL A 74 -17.80 -10.02 -2.21
CA VAL A 74 -17.55 -10.05 -0.77
C VAL A 74 -16.12 -10.57 -0.60
N PRO A 75 -15.22 -9.90 0.14
CA PRO A 75 -13.83 -10.35 0.25
C PRO A 75 -13.80 -11.77 0.83
N GLU A 76 -13.41 -12.75 0.01
CA GLU A 76 -13.14 -14.11 0.48
C GLU A 76 -11.77 -14.14 1.18
N GLU A 77 -11.52 -15.18 1.98
CA GLU A 77 -10.26 -15.40 2.69
C GLU A 77 -9.04 -15.25 1.75
N GLY A 78 -8.24 -14.18 1.92
CA GLY A 78 -7.06 -13.93 1.07
C GLY A 78 -7.15 -12.69 0.16
N SER A 79 -8.28 -11.99 0.20
CA SER A 79 -8.49 -10.70 -0.46
C SER A 79 -7.51 -9.60 -0.02
N TYR A 80 -6.97 -8.84 -0.98
CA TYR A 80 -6.13 -7.67 -0.66
C TYR A 80 -6.40 -6.47 -1.58
N THR A 81 -6.13 -5.26 -1.07
CA THR A 81 -6.02 -4.05 -1.91
C THR A 81 -4.57 -3.59 -1.94
N ALA A 82 -4.15 -2.96 -3.02
CA ALA A 82 -2.77 -2.49 -3.18
C ALA A 82 -2.72 -1.07 -3.74
N ALA A 83 -1.73 -0.31 -3.29
CA ALA A 83 -1.41 1.01 -3.78
C ALA A 83 0.10 1.20 -3.83
N GLU A 84 0.56 2.03 -4.75
CA GLU A 84 1.98 2.35 -4.91
C GLU A 84 2.18 3.84 -4.69
N VAL A 85 3.30 4.21 -4.07
CA VAL A 85 3.69 5.60 -3.87
C VAL A 85 5.17 5.78 -4.18
N GLU A 86 5.50 6.83 -4.93
CA GLU A 86 6.88 7.18 -5.24
C GLU A 86 7.57 7.81 -4.02
N LEU A 87 8.78 7.34 -3.73
CA LEU A 87 9.63 7.87 -2.67
C LEU A 87 10.55 8.96 -3.21
N ILE A 88 10.66 10.05 -2.45
CA ILE A 88 11.63 11.11 -2.67
C ILE A 88 13.04 10.59 -2.33
N GLU A 89 13.18 9.96 -1.15
CA GLU A 89 14.42 9.35 -0.69
C GLU A 89 14.16 8.18 0.28
N PRO A 90 14.82 7.02 0.14
CA PRO A 90 15.60 6.60 -1.04
C PRO A 90 14.69 6.51 -2.27
N LYS A 91 15.21 6.83 -3.45
CA LYS A 91 14.42 6.79 -4.69
C LYS A 91 13.90 5.38 -4.96
N GLY A 92 12.63 5.27 -5.29
CA GLY A 92 11.98 4.01 -5.66
C GLY A 92 10.49 4.04 -5.37
N LEU A 93 9.85 2.86 -5.44
CA LEU A 93 8.44 2.69 -5.12
C LEU A 93 8.29 2.04 -3.75
N LEU A 94 7.46 2.64 -2.91
CA LEU A 94 6.89 2.00 -1.74
C LEU A 94 5.57 1.37 -2.15
N VAL A 95 5.46 0.05 -1.98
CA VAL A 95 4.23 -0.69 -2.26
C VAL A 95 3.49 -0.92 -0.95
N LEU A 96 2.24 -0.51 -0.90
CA LEU A 96 1.33 -0.71 0.21
C LEU A 96 0.33 -1.80 -0.17
N ARG A 97 0.13 -2.78 0.70
CA ARG A 97 -0.92 -3.78 0.56
C ARG A 97 -1.72 -3.90 1.83
N ARG A 98 -3.04 -3.79 1.72
CA ARG A 98 -3.96 -4.04 2.81
C ARG A 98 -4.52 -5.45 2.65
N LEU A 99 -4.16 -6.32 3.58
CA LEU A 99 -4.56 -7.71 3.62
C LEU A 99 -5.81 -7.82 4.49
N LEU A 100 -6.90 -8.33 3.91
CA LEU A 100 -8.17 -8.53 4.61
C LEU A 100 -8.36 -10.03 4.85
N TYR A 101 -8.01 -10.47 6.04
CA TYR A 101 -8.28 -11.84 6.51
C TYR A 101 -9.44 -11.82 7.51
N PRO A 102 -10.17 -12.93 7.70
CA PRO A 102 -11.25 -12.98 8.68
C PRO A 102 -10.74 -12.70 10.10
N GLY A 103 -10.95 -11.47 10.56
CA GLY A 103 -10.54 -10.99 11.88
C GLY A 103 -9.22 -10.21 11.90
N GLU A 104 -8.55 -10.01 10.77
CA GLU A 104 -7.28 -9.28 10.68
C GLU A 104 -7.30 -8.28 9.51
N ASP A 105 -6.88 -7.04 9.77
CA ASP A 105 -6.76 -5.96 8.80
C ASP A 105 -5.32 -5.44 8.85
N THR A 106 -4.47 -5.99 7.99
CA THR A 106 -3.01 -5.80 8.07
C THR A 106 -2.51 -4.96 6.91
N LEU A 107 -1.64 -3.99 7.20
CA LEU A 107 -0.88 -3.25 6.21
C LEU A 107 0.50 -3.88 6.03
N GLU A 108 0.82 -4.31 4.82
CA GLU A 108 2.17 -4.64 4.37
C GLU A 108 2.78 -3.44 3.62
N MET A 109 4.00 -3.07 3.97
CA MET A 109 4.78 -2.00 3.34
C MET A 109 6.07 -2.60 2.78
N SER A 110 6.18 -2.66 1.45
CA SER A 110 7.38 -3.16 0.76
C SER A 110 8.24 -1.99 0.25
N LEU A 111 9.47 -1.90 0.74
CA LEU A 111 10.42 -0.86 0.38
C LEU A 111 11.18 -1.21 -0.92
N PRO A 112 11.78 -0.22 -1.60
CA PRO A 112 12.56 -0.45 -2.82
C PRO A 112 13.77 -1.37 -2.63
N ASN A 113 14.30 -1.45 -1.41
CA ASN A 113 15.41 -2.34 -1.06
C ASN A 113 14.97 -3.80 -0.83
N GLY A 114 13.66 -4.09 -0.94
CA GLY A 114 13.08 -5.40 -0.71
C GLY A 114 12.77 -5.71 0.75
N ALA A 115 12.99 -4.77 1.68
CA ALA A 115 12.52 -4.91 3.05
C ALA A 115 10.98 -4.82 3.11
N VAL A 116 10.38 -5.62 3.97
CA VAL A 116 8.92 -5.70 4.14
C VAL A 116 8.58 -5.50 5.60
N TYR A 117 7.64 -4.60 5.86
CA TYR A 117 7.15 -4.29 7.21
C TYR A 117 5.65 -4.54 7.27
N THR A 118 5.16 -5.05 8.41
CA THR A 118 3.74 -5.37 8.61
C THR A 118 3.20 -4.70 9.85
N PHE A 119 2.03 -4.06 9.73
CA PHE A 119 1.38 -3.33 10.81
C PHE A 119 -0.14 -3.59 10.81
N ASP A 120 -0.80 -3.25 11.92
CA ASP A 120 -2.26 -3.15 11.94
C ASP A 120 -2.71 -1.94 11.11
N TYR A 121 -3.52 -2.18 10.07
CA TYR A 121 -3.93 -1.14 9.14
C TYR A 121 -4.77 -0.03 9.83
N PRO A 122 -5.80 -0.36 10.63
CA PRO A 122 -6.55 0.65 11.39
C PRO A 122 -5.65 1.54 12.26
N GLU A 123 -4.71 0.96 13.01
CA GLU A 123 -3.82 1.73 13.88
C GLU A 123 -2.88 2.64 13.07
N VAL A 124 -2.34 2.18 11.94
CA VAL A 124 -1.50 3.00 11.05
C VAL A 124 -2.31 4.16 10.46
N LEU A 125 -3.52 3.87 9.97
CA LEU A 125 -4.38 4.88 9.39
C LEU A 125 -4.75 5.94 10.43
N GLU A 126 -5.15 5.54 11.65
CA GLU A 126 -5.44 6.48 12.74
C GLU A 126 -4.23 7.34 13.11
N TYR A 127 -3.03 6.77 13.10
CA TYR A 127 -1.79 7.47 13.40
C TYR A 127 -1.37 8.48 12.32
N LEU A 128 -1.48 8.11 11.04
CA LEU A 128 -1.06 8.95 9.91
C LEU A 128 -2.11 9.98 9.48
N ARG A 129 -3.40 9.70 9.67
CA ARG A 129 -4.51 10.58 9.27
C ARG A 129 -4.39 12.05 9.73
N PRO A 130 -3.92 12.41 10.94
CA PRO A 130 -3.74 13.81 11.30
C PRO A 130 -2.57 14.51 10.59
N LEU A 131 -1.65 13.75 9.99
CA LEU A 131 -0.49 14.25 9.26
C LEU A 131 -0.75 14.37 7.75
N LEU A 132 -1.68 13.57 7.24
CA LEU A 132 -1.99 13.52 5.82
C LEU A 132 -3.02 14.59 5.41
N PRO A 133 -2.87 15.22 4.23
CA PRO A 133 -3.89 16.09 3.67
C PRO A 133 -5.17 15.29 3.37
N ARG A 134 -6.29 16.01 3.32
CA ARG A 134 -7.63 15.46 3.05
C ARG A 134 -8.05 15.67 1.60
#